data_AF-A0A3D0D0Q9-F1
#
_entry.id   AF-A0A3D0D0Q9-F1
#
_cell.length_a   1.000
_cell.length_b   1.000
_cell.length_c   1.000
_cell.angle_alpha   90.00
_cell.angle_beta   90.00
_cell.angle_gamma   90.00
#
_symmetry.space_group_name_H-M   'P 1'
#
loop_
_entity.id
_entity.type
_entity.pdbx_description
1 polymer ?
#
loop_
_entity_poly.entity_id
_entity_poly.type
_entity_poly.pdbx_seq_one_letter_code
_entity_poly.pdbx_strand_id
1 'polypeptide(L)'
;IRIVASFDNPDLKGEPGLLASNRKDWERTRILLTYGDRWPTETCNEDVKGHLGFEDYQRHKLRGIRRHCYLGFAGYALLGDHGHPGRSRHGVRAPFESTGQRCRGVADEVLSHLVEGMAQRLAEGVPTTTIVQTLLA
;
A
#
# COMPACT_ATOMS: atom_id res chain seq x y z
N ILE A 1 7.04 23.61 -22.47
CA ILE A 1 6.59 22.88 -21.28
C ILE A 1 5.09 23.15 -21.15
N ARG A 2 4.28 22.15 -20.79
CA ARG A 2 2.87 22.32 -20.45
C ARG A 2 2.73 22.26 -18.93
N ILE A 3 1.96 23.17 -18.35
CA ILE A 3 1.66 23.20 -16.92
C ILE A 3 0.18 22.92 -16.75
N VAL A 4 -0.16 22.03 -15.81
CA VAL A 4 -1.53 21.71 -15.41
C VAL A 4 -1.69 22.13 -13.95
N ALA A 5 -2.70 22.96 -13.69
CA ALA A 5 -3.14 23.28 -12.33
C ALA A 5 -4.29 22.35 -11.93
N SER A 6 -4.14 21.67 -10.80
CA SER A 6 -5.14 20.76 -10.23
C SER A 6 -5.67 21.35 -8.93
N PHE A 7 -6.98 21.50 -8.84
CA PHE A 7 -7.68 21.91 -7.63
C PHE A 7 -8.40 20.68 -7.04
N ASP A 8 -8.51 20.64 -5.72
CA ASP A 8 -9.27 19.62 -4.99
C ASP A 8 -10.78 19.97 -4.89
N ASN A 9 -11.16 21.14 -5.39
CA ASN A 9 -12.52 21.66 -5.36
C ASN A 9 -12.97 22.14 -6.75
N PRO A 10 -14.28 22.04 -7.06
CA PRO A 10 -14.83 22.45 -8.35
C PRO A 10 -14.81 23.98 -8.55
N ASP A 11 -14.75 24.76 -7.47
CA ASP A 11 -14.79 26.22 -7.49
C ASP A 11 -13.45 26.86 -7.91
N LEU A 12 -12.39 26.06 -8.08
CA LEU A 12 -11.03 26.49 -8.43
C LEU A 12 -10.45 27.53 -7.45
N LYS A 13 -10.79 27.40 -6.16
CA LYS A 13 -10.31 28.28 -5.10
C LYS A 13 -9.12 27.68 -4.37
N GLY A 14 -8.26 28.55 -3.82
CA GLY A 14 -7.08 28.15 -3.07
C GLY A 14 -5.84 27.95 -3.94
N GLU A 15 -4.81 27.35 -3.36
CA GLU A 15 -3.55 27.06 -4.05
C GLU A 15 -3.64 25.73 -4.82
N PRO A 16 -3.44 25.73 -6.15
CA PRO A 16 -3.50 24.49 -6.92
C PRO A 16 -2.19 23.69 -6.80
N GLY A 17 -2.31 22.37 -6.93
CA GLY A 17 -1.17 21.53 -7.28
C GLY A 17 -0.73 21.79 -8.72
N LEU A 18 0.54 22.10 -8.94
CA LEU A 18 1.09 22.37 -10.27
C LEU A 18 1.90 21.17 -10.78
N LEU A 19 1.55 20.71 -11.98
CA LEU A 19 2.25 19.64 -12.68
C LEU A 19 2.87 20.19 -13.96
N ALA A 20 4.17 19.98 -14.16
CA ALA A 20 4.89 20.38 -15.36
C ALA A 20 5.28 19.15 -16.19
N SER A 21 5.06 19.21 -17.51
CA SER A 21 5.48 18.16 -18.43
C SER A 21 6.11 18.71 -19.70
N ASN A 22 7.14 18.03 -20.20
CA ASN A 22 7.71 18.28 -21.53
C ASN A 22 6.89 17.63 -22.66
N ARG A 23 5.94 16.76 -22.35
CA ARG A 23 5.02 16.10 -23.30
C ARG A 23 3.91 17.03 -23.75
N LYS A 24 4.18 17.80 -24.81
CA LYS A 24 3.23 18.75 -25.41
C LYS A 24 2.03 18.05 -26.09
N ASP A 25 2.18 16.77 -26.42
CA ASP A 25 1.19 15.90 -27.03
C ASP A 25 0.13 15.38 -26.05
N TRP A 26 0.37 15.46 -24.73
CA TRP A 26 -0.53 14.87 -23.74
C TRP A 26 -1.63 15.83 -23.26
N GLU A 27 -2.87 15.36 -23.28
CA GLU A 27 -3.99 16.05 -22.65
C GLU A 27 -3.86 16.12 -21.11
N ARG A 28 -4.57 17.06 -20.49
CA ARG A 28 -4.52 17.31 -19.03
C ARG A 28 -4.79 16.06 -18.20
N THR A 29 -5.78 15.24 -18.58
CA THR A 29 -6.15 14.02 -17.87
C THR A 29 -5.02 13.01 -17.87
N ARG A 30 -4.34 12.82 -19.01
CA ARG A 30 -3.18 11.93 -19.10
C ARG A 30 -2.02 12.40 -18.22
N ILE A 31 -1.74 13.70 -18.20
CA ILE A 31 -0.72 14.27 -17.30
C ILE A 31 -1.05 13.95 -15.82
N LEU A 32 -2.30 14.16 -15.42
CA LEU A 32 -2.77 13.87 -14.05
C LEU A 32 -2.67 12.38 -13.70
N LEU A 33 -3.18 11.51 -14.56
CA LEU A 33 -3.18 10.07 -14.33
C LEU A 33 -1.75 9.51 -14.28
N THR A 34 -0.88 9.93 -15.20
CA THR A 34 0.54 9.51 -15.18
C THR A 34 1.27 10.02 -13.94
N TYR A 35 0.96 11.23 -13.44
CA TYR A 35 1.51 11.68 -12.17
C TYR A 35 1.00 10.82 -10.99
N GLY A 36 -0.25 10.35 -11.06
CA GLY A 36 -0.80 9.38 -10.10
C GLY A 36 0.01 8.09 -10.01
N ASP A 37 0.57 7.63 -11.13
CA ASP A 37 1.45 6.45 -11.20
C ASP A 37 2.82 6.67 -10.50
N ARG A 38 3.08 7.85 -9.90
CA ARG A 38 4.24 8.10 -9.02
C ARG A 38 4.13 7.36 -7.69
N TRP A 39 2.92 7.25 -7.15
CA TRP A 39 2.69 6.75 -5.78
C TRP A 39 3.31 5.39 -5.46
N PRO A 40 3.38 4.40 -6.38
CA PRO A 40 4.15 3.16 -6.18
C PRO A 40 5.59 3.34 -5.68
N THR A 41 6.23 4.48 -5.97
CA THR A 41 7.57 4.77 -5.45
C THR A 41 7.55 4.99 -3.93
N GLU A 42 6.48 5.61 -3.42
CA GLU A 42 6.30 5.86 -1.99
C GLU A 42 6.00 4.56 -1.24
N THR A 43 5.08 3.73 -1.77
CA THR A 43 4.78 2.43 -1.17
C THR A 43 5.97 1.48 -1.24
N CYS A 44 6.76 1.53 -2.33
CA CYS A 44 8.05 0.84 -2.39
C CYS A 44 8.99 1.27 -1.27
N ASN A 45 9.16 2.58 -1.06
CA ASN A 45 10.00 3.10 0.02
C ASN A 45 9.51 2.67 1.40
N GLU A 46 8.20 2.71 1.66
CA GLU A 46 7.61 2.25 2.92
C GLU A 46 7.90 0.76 3.15
N ASP A 47 7.66 -0.08 2.13
CA ASP A 47 7.86 -1.52 2.23
C ASP A 47 9.33 -1.92 2.35
N VAL A 48 10.24 -1.28 1.60
CA VAL A 48 11.67 -1.60 1.69
C VAL A 48 12.26 -1.17 3.02
N LYS A 49 11.82 -0.03 3.57
CA LYS A 49 12.24 0.49 4.88
C LYS A 49 11.75 -0.37 6.03
N GLY A 50 10.45 -0.63 6.08
CA GLY A 50 9.81 -1.40 7.14
C GLY A 50 9.95 -2.91 6.92
N HIS A 51 9.06 -3.48 6.11
CA HIS A 51 8.87 -4.94 6.02
C HIS A 51 10.08 -5.71 5.46
N LEU A 52 10.96 -5.06 4.71
CA LEU A 52 12.18 -5.69 4.15
C LEU A 52 13.46 -5.30 4.92
N GLY A 53 13.31 -4.58 6.04
CA GLY A 53 14.37 -4.41 7.03
C GLY A 53 15.53 -3.51 6.60
N PHE A 54 15.32 -2.54 5.70
CA PHE A 54 16.35 -1.52 5.45
C PHE A 54 16.69 -0.71 6.70
N GLU A 55 15.71 -0.46 7.56
CA GLU A 55 15.93 0.28 8.81
C GLU A 55 16.64 -0.57 9.89
N ASP A 56 16.54 -1.90 9.80
CA ASP A 56 17.15 -2.83 10.74
C ASP A 56 18.63 -3.15 10.41
N TYR A 57 19.13 -2.71 9.25
CA TYR A 57 20.46 -3.07 8.76
C TYR A 57 21.59 -2.24 9.40
N GLN A 58 22.35 -2.86 10.31
CA GLN A 58 23.40 -2.20 11.10
C GLN A 58 24.85 -2.35 10.55
N ARG A 59 25.07 -2.62 9.24
CA ARG A 59 26.45 -2.76 8.71
C ARG A 59 26.96 -1.48 8.04
N HIS A 60 28.17 -1.06 8.43
CA HIS A 60 28.83 0.15 7.91
C HIS A 60 29.70 -0.05 6.65
N LYS A 61 29.81 -1.28 6.13
CA LYS A 61 30.61 -1.53 4.91
C LYS A 61 29.77 -1.22 3.68
N LEU A 62 30.23 -0.30 2.82
CA LEU A 62 29.54 0.08 1.57
C LEU A 62 29.14 -1.11 0.68
N ARG A 63 30.03 -2.11 0.57
CA ARG A 63 29.73 -3.35 -0.15
C ARG A 63 28.54 -4.12 0.45
N GLY A 64 28.44 -4.14 1.77
CA GLY A 64 27.33 -4.74 2.50
C GLY A 64 26.03 -3.97 2.26
N ILE A 65 26.07 -2.64 2.43
CA ILE A 65 24.93 -1.74 2.18
C ILE A 65 24.38 -1.96 0.76
N ARG A 66 25.26 -1.93 -0.26
CA ARG A 66 24.84 -2.13 -1.65
C ARG A 66 24.17 -3.49 -1.89
N ARG A 67 24.72 -4.57 -1.33
CA ARG A 67 24.13 -5.91 -1.44
C ARG A 67 22.77 -5.99 -0.75
N HIS A 68 22.67 -5.41 0.44
CA HIS A 68 21.42 -5.36 1.18
C HIS A 68 20.34 -4.58 0.41
N CYS A 69 20.70 -3.42 -0.18
CA CYS A 69 19.78 -2.68 -1.04
C CYS A 69 19.29 -3.50 -2.23
N TYR A 70 20.20 -4.15 -2.99
CA TYR A 70 19.81 -4.98 -4.12
C TYR A 70 18.89 -6.15 -3.70
N LEU A 71 19.19 -6.80 -2.58
CA LEU A 71 18.38 -7.91 -2.09
C LEU A 71 17.00 -7.44 -1.63
N GLY A 72 16.87 -6.30 -0.95
CA GLY A 72 15.56 -5.78 -0.57
C GLY A 72 14.72 -5.35 -1.77
N PHE A 73 15.30 -4.67 -2.76
CA PHE A 73 14.56 -4.35 -3.99
C PHE A 73 14.18 -5.59 -4.80
N ALA A 74 15.04 -6.61 -4.86
CA ALA A 74 14.70 -7.90 -5.46
C ALA A 74 13.56 -8.59 -4.71
N GLY A 75 13.60 -8.59 -3.36
CA GLY A 75 12.53 -9.12 -2.52
C GLY A 75 11.20 -8.38 -2.74
N TYR A 76 11.23 -7.05 -2.79
CA TYR A 76 10.06 -6.23 -3.11
C TYR A 76 9.47 -6.55 -4.48
N ALA A 77 10.32 -6.69 -5.51
CA ALA A 77 9.87 -7.03 -6.86
C ALA A 77 9.18 -8.42 -6.90
N LEU A 78 9.72 -9.40 -6.16
CA LEU A 78 9.12 -10.73 -6.05
C LEU A 78 7.80 -10.71 -5.27
N LEU A 79 7.68 -9.88 -4.23
CA LEU A 79 6.41 -9.68 -3.51
C LEU A 79 5.34 -9.05 -4.41
N GLY A 80 5.74 -8.19 -5.35
CA GLY A 80 4.85 -7.61 -6.35
C GLY A 80 4.25 -8.61 -7.35
N ASP A 81 4.85 -9.80 -7.52
CA ASP A 81 4.35 -10.85 -8.42
C ASP A 81 3.10 -11.56 -7.82
N HIS A 82 2.89 -11.43 -6.51
CA HIS A 82 1.66 -11.83 -5.79
C HIS A 82 0.58 -10.73 -5.78
N GLY A 83 0.63 -9.86 -6.80
CA GLY A 83 -0.21 -8.68 -6.97
C GLY A 83 0.60 -7.42 -6.70
N HIS A 84 0.74 -6.55 -7.71
CA HIS A 84 1.44 -5.29 -7.53
C HIS A 84 0.78 -4.46 -6.41
N PRO A 85 1.56 -3.72 -5.61
CA PRO A 85 1.04 -2.56 -4.90
C PRO A 85 0.60 -1.52 -5.94
N GLY A 86 -0.65 -1.65 -6.43
CA GLY A 86 -1.22 -0.74 -7.41
C GLY A 86 -2.10 -1.36 -8.48
N ARG A 87 -3.35 -0.86 -8.54
CA ARG A 87 -4.44 -1.16 -9.49
C ARG A 87 -4.67 -2.64 -9.74
N SER A 88 -5.72 -3.19 -9.12
CA SER A 88 -6.37 -4.34 -9.73
C SER A 88 -6.65 -4.00 -11.21
N ARG A 89 -6.35 -4.92 -12.12
CA ARG A 89 -6.62 -4.73 -13.57
C ARG A 89 -8.10 -4.41 -13.87
N HIS A 90 -8.98 -4.55 -12.87
CA HIS A 90 -10.42 -4.30 -12.90
C HIS A 90 -10.85 -2.97 -12.23
N GLY A 91 -9.94 -2.23 -11.59
CA GLY A 91 -10.30 -1.10 -10.74
C GLY A 91 -9.43 0.12 -10.99
N VAL A 92 -9.85 0.99 -11.90
CA VAL A 92 -9.28 2.35 -12.11
C VAL A 92 -9.34 3.22 -10.83
N ARG A 93 -10.04 2.77 -9.78
CA ARG A 93 -10.37 3.53 -8.55
C ARG A 93 -9.74 3.03 -7.24
N ALA A 94 -9.04 1.90 -7.20
CA ALA A 94 -8.45 1.46 -5.93
C ALA A 94 -7.19 2.29 -5.61
N PRO A 95 -7.03 2.83 -4.39
CA PRO A 95 -5.79 3.45 -3.94
C PRO A 95 -4.62 2.49 -4.09
N PHE A 96 -3.42 3.04 -4.29
CA PHE A 96 -2.19 2.25 -4.21
C PHE A 96 -1.94 1.89 -2.74
N GLU A 97 -1.90 0.59 -2.45
CA GLU A 97 -1.63 0.07 -1.11
C GLU A 97 -0.22 -0.52 -1.04
N SER A 98 0.50 -0.25 0.05
CA SER A 98 1.76 -0.94 0.38
C SER A 98 1.50 -2.42 0.72
N THR A 99 2.53 -3.24 0.63
CA THR A 99 2.48 -4.65 1.08
C THR A 99 2.06 -4.71 2.54
N GLY A 100 2.58 -3.80 3.37
CA GLY A 100 2.14 -3.64 4.76
C GLY A 100 0.66 -3.34 4.92
N GLN A 101 0.11 -2.42 4.12
CA GLN A 101 -1.32 -2.10 4.13
C GLN A 101 -2.17 -3.32 3.74
N ARG A 102 -1.76 -4.09 2.74
CA ARG A 102 -2.45 -5.33 2.34
C ARG A 102 -2.43 -6.38 3.46
N CYS A 103 -1.27 -6.58 4.09
CA CYS A 103 -1.15 -7.49 5.24
C CYS A 103 -2.06 -7.07 6.40
N ARG A 104 -2.13 -5.77 6.71
CA ARG A 104 -3.04 -5.24 7.73
C ARG A 104 -4.51 -5.44 7.34
N GLY A 105 -4.87 -5.19 6.09
CA GLY A 105 -6.24 -5.43 5.60
C GLY A 105 -6.69 -6.87 5.79
N VAL A 106 -5.83 -7.85 5.46
CA VAL A 106 -6.12 -9.28 5.71
C VAL A 106 -6.21 -9.57 7.21
N ALA A 107 -5.33 -9.01 8.02
CA ALA A 107 -5.37 -9.21 9.48
C ALA A 107 -6.67 -8.64 10.08
N ASP A 108 -7.08 -7.44 9.65
CA ASP A 108 -8.32 -6.79 10.07
C ASP A 108 -9.54 -7.61 9.63
N GLU A 109 -9.57 -8.11 8.39
CA GLU A 109 -10.65 -8.97 7.89
C GLU A 109 -10.78 -10.27 8.69
N VAL A 110 -9.66 -10.95 8.95
CA VAL A 110 -9.63 -12.17 9.77
C VAL A 110 -10.10 -11.86 11.19
N LEU A 111 -9.65 -10.75 11.77
CA LEU A 111 -10.07 -10.32 13.11
C LEU A 111 -11.56 -10.00 13.15
N SER A 112 -12.10 -9.31 12.13
CA SER A 112 -13.53 -9.02 12.01
C SER A 112 -14.36 -10.30 11.99
N HIS A 113 -14.00 -11.27 11.13
CA HIS A 113 -14.69 -12.55 11.07
C HIS A 113 -14.57 -13.36 12.37
N LEU A 114 -13.42 -13.26 13.05
CA LEU A 114 -13.25 -13.87 14.37
C LEU A 114 -14.22 -13.28 15.40
N VAL A 115 -14.32 -11.95 15.45
CA VAL A 115 -15.22 -11.23 16.36
C VAL A 115 -16.68 -11.54 16.06
N GLU A 116 -17.07 -11.53 14.79
CA GLU A 116 -18.42 -11.92 14.34
C GLU A 116 -18.74 -13.36 14.75
N GLY A 117 -17.82 -14.30 14.50
CA GLY A 117 -17.99 -15.70 14.88
C GLY A 117 -18.11 -15.91 16.40
N MET A 118 -17.35 -15.16 17.20
CA MET A 118 -17.49 -15.18 18.66
C MET A 118 -18.85 -14.63 19.10
N ALA A 119 -19.28 -13.50 18.54
CA ALA A 119 -20.57 -12.89 18.85
C ALA A 119 -21.74 -13.83 18.52
N GLN A 120 -21.66 -14.53 17.39
CA GLN A 120 -22.68 -15.49 16.98
C GLN A 120 -22.75 -16.69 17.93
N ARG A 121 -21.61 -17.27 18.33
CA ARG A 121 -21.57 -18.39 19.30
C ARG A 121 -22.08 -17.99 20.68
N LEU A 122 -21.82 -16.75 21.11
CA LEU A 122 -22.39 -16.22 22.35
C LEU A 122 -23.90 -16.08 22.27
N ALA A 123 -24.43 -15.60 21.13
CA ALA A 123 -25.87 -15.52 20.90
C ALA A 123 -26.57 -16.89 20.87
N GLU A 124 -25.85 -17.94 20.44
CA GLU A 124 -26.30 -19.33 20.47
C GLU A 124 -26.22 -20.00 21.85
N GLY A 125 -25.74 -19.27 22.88
CA GLY A 125 -25.65 -19.76 24.26
C GLY A 125 -24.44 -20.65 24.53
N VAL A 126 -23.43 -20.66 23.65
CA VAL A 126 -22.19 -21.40 23.88
C VAL A 126 -21.43 -20.75 25.04
N PRO A 127 -21.01 -21.52 26.07
CA PRO A 127 -20.29 -20.96 27.20
C PRO A 127 -18.94 -20.37 26.77
N THR A 128 -18.62 -19.19 27.32
CA THR A 128 -17.39 -18.44 27.00
C THR A 128 -16.12 -19.27 27.18
N THR A 129 -16.11 -20.19 28.17
CA THR A 129 -14.99 -21.11 28.41
C THR A 129 -14.70 -22.02 27.23
N THR A 130 -15.73 -22.53 26.56
CA THR A 130 -15.60 -23.38 25.37
C THR A 130 -15.09 -22.59 24.16
N ILE A 131 -15.56 -21.36 23.99
CA ILE A 131 -15.09 -20.45 22.92
C ILE A 131 -13.60 -20.15 23.11
N VAL A 132 -13.19 -19.77 24.32
CA VAL A 132 -11.78 -19.47 24.65
C VAL A 132 -10.89 -20.70 24.46
N GLN A 133 -11.35 -21.89 24.86
CA GLN A 133 -10.60 -23.14 24.62
C GLN A 133 -10.42 -23.44 23.12
N THR A 134 -11.41 -23.11 22.29
CA THR A 134 -11.32 -23.32 20.83
C THR A 134 -10.35 -22.34 20.17
N LEU A 135 -10.22 -21.12 20.71
CA LEU A 135 -9.34 -20.08 20.18
C LEU A 135 -7.87 -20.22 20.58
N LEU A 136 -7.61 -20.90 21.70
CA LEU A 136 -6.27 -21.07 22.26
C LEU A 136 -5.68 -22.47 22.03
N ALA A 137 -6.40 -23.34 21.31
CA ALA A 137 -5.93 -24.66 20.89
C ALA A 137 -5.15 -24.58 19.58
#